data_AF-A0A651I0X1-F1
#
_entry.id   AF-A0A651I0X1-F1
#
_cell.length_a   1.000
_cell.length_b   1.000
_cell.length_c   1.000
_cell.angle_alpha   90.00
_cell.angle_beta   90.00
_cell.angle_gamma   90.00
#
_symmetry.space_group_name_H-M   'P 1'
#
loop_
_entity.id
_entity.type
_entity.pdbx_description
1 polymer ?
#
loop_
_entity_poly.entity_id
_entity_poly.type
_entity_poly.pdbx_seq_one_letter_code
_entity_poly.pdbx_strand_id
1 'polypeptide(L)'
;MELNTRTLSLAIIGIFVLIALFVFLYRSWMVKRSQKLISGEVQPLASEKLSARNKYPSLNVFQQSGLMLRAGLVISLLMVVFVMNWTQYEPPVIIPEDALDWDDEIEIEPPRTAEPPPPPPPPPPPVIEEVPEEELVDEDPPEFLDMSVDEETFIEIPPEPEAPPPPPPPPPEPEVEEIFQVVEQMPRFPGCEDMAGSNDEKKACADQKMLEFIYRNIRYPAIARENGIEGTVVISFVVDSDGVIQDPRIVRDIGGGCGQEALRVVNLMNNMPERWTPGRQRGRAVSVQFNLPVRFTLQ
;
A
#
# COMPACT_ATOMS: atom_id res chain seq x y z
N MET A 1 26.45 -5.02 -1.24
CA MET A 1 26.86 -5.93 -2.33
C MET A 1 25.89 -7.10 -2.30
N GLU A 2 24.80 -7.03 -3.07
CA GLU A 2 23.78 -8.09 -3.12
C GLU A 2 24.37 -9.29 -3.86
N LEU A 3 24.93 -10.27 -3.15
CA LEU A 3 25.28 -11.55 -3.77
C LEU A 3 23.97 -12.26 -4.17
N ASN A 4 23.72 -12.32 -5.48
CA ASN A 4 22.61 -13.05 -6.06
C ASN A 4 22.56 -14.48 -5.48
N THR A 5 21.39 -14.95 -5.07
CA THR A 5 21.17 -16.29 -4.47
C THR A 5 21.80 -17.41 -5.30
N ARG A 6 21.84 -17.24 -6.63
CA ARG A 6 22.52 -18.14 -7.57
C ARG A 6 24.04 -18.16 -7.42
N THR A 7 24.67 -16.99 -7.24
CA THR A 7 26.13 -16.90 -7.02
C THR A 7 26.52 -17.52 -5.68
N LEU A 8 25.65 -17.38 -4.70
CA LEU A 8 25.84 -17.94 -3.37
C LEU A 8 25.71 -19.48 -3.38
N SER A 9 24.72 -20.02 -4.07
CA SER A 9 24.58 -21.47 -4.23
C SER A 9 25.77 -22.09 -4.97
N LEU A 10 26.30 -21.42 -5.99
CA LEU A 10 27.49 -21.89 -6.73
C LEU A 10 28.75 -21.85 -5.87
N ALA A 11 28.92 -20.81 -5.04
CA ALA A 11 30.04 -20.71 -4.11
C ALA A 11 30.01 -21.83 -3.07
N ILE A 12 28.83 -22.13 -2.50
CA ILE A 12 28.66 -23.23 -1.54
C ILE A 12 29.01 -24.58 -2.18
N ILE A 13 28.49 -24.85 -3.38
CA ILE A 13 28.80 -26.09 -4.12
C ILE A 13 30.31 -26.18 -4.40
N GLY A 14 30.95 -25.07 -4.80
CA GLY A 14 32.40 -25.00 -5.01
C GLY A 14 33.20 -25.36 -3.76
N ILE A 15 32.79 -24.87 -2.58
CA ILE A 15 33.42 -25.20 -1.31
C ILE A 15 33.26 -26.70 -0.99
N PHE A 16 32.07 -27.28 -1.19
CA PHE A 16 31.86 -28.72 -0.98
C PHE A 16 32.73 -29.58 -1.92
N VAL A 17 32.88 -29.19 -3.18
CA VAL A 17 33.75 -29.88 -4.14
C VAL A 17 35.21 -29.78 -3.71
N LEU A 18 35.68 -28.62 -3.23
CA LEU A 18 37.03 -28.45 -2.71
C LEU A 18 37.29 -29.30 -1.47
N ILE A 19 36.34 -29.37 -0.54
CA ILE A 19 36.43 -30.23 0.65
C ILE A 19 36.49 -31.70 0.24
N ALA A 20 35.62 -32.13 -0.67
CA ALA A 20 35.60 -33.51 -1.16
C ALA A 20 36.91 -33.89 -1.86
N LEU A 21 37.46 -32.97 -2.68
CA LEU A 21 38.75 -33.14 -3.34
C LEU A 21 39.89 -33.22 -2.31
N PHE A 22 39.90 -32.36 -1.30
CA PHE A 22 40.87 -32.40 -0.21
C PHE A 22 40.83 -33.73 0.54
N VAL A 23 39.64 -34.21 0.92
CA VAL A 23 39.46 -35.52 1.58
C VAL A 23 39.94 -36.65 0.67
N PHE A 24 39.65 -36.61 -0.62
CA PHE A 24 40.10 -37.61 -1.58
C PHE A 24 41.63 -37.64 -1.74
N LEU A 25 42.27 -36.47 -1.90
CA LEU A 25 43.72 -36.36 -1.98
C LEU A 25 44.39 -36.79 -0.67
N TYR A 26 43.83 -36.39 0.47
CA TYR A 26 44.33 -36.77 1.79
C TYR A 26 44.22 -38.28 2.00
N ARG A 27 43.09 -38.88 1.63
CA ARG A 27 42.90 -40.34 1.66
C ARG A 27 43.91 -41.04 0.76
N SER A 28 44.08 -40.56 -0.48
CA SER A 28 45.05 -41.13 -1.44
C SER A 28 46.48 -41.05 -0.90
N TRP A 29 46.85 -39.92 -0.29
CA TRP A 29 48.15 -39.71 0.34
C TRP A 29 48.36 -40.65 1.54
N MET A 30 47.37 -40.80 2.41
CA MET A 30 47.42 -41.71 3.56
C MET A 30 47.55 -43.17 3.12
N VAL A 31 46.82 -43.60 2.09
CA VAL A 31 46.91 -44.97 1.55
C VAL A 31 48.30 -45.24 0.96
N LYS A 32 48.84 -44.31 0.16
CA LYS A 32 50.22 -44.43 -0.37
C LYS A 32 51.26 -44.48 0.75
N ARG A 33 51.10 -43.66 1.79
CA ARG A 33 51.98 -43.66 2.96
C ARG A 33 51.87 -44.96 3.75
N SER A 34 50.67 -45.48 3.94
CA SER A 34 50.42 -46.76 4.60
C SER A 34 51.05 -47.93 3.84
N GLN A 35 50.88 -47.99 2.51
CA GLN A 35 51.50 -49.03 1.68
C GLN A 35 53.02 -49.02 1.79
N LYS A 36 53.66 -47.84 1.79
CA LYS A 36 55.12 -47.70 1.99
C LYS A 36 55.61 -48.14 3.38
N LEU A 37 54.77 -47.97 4.40
CA LEU A 37 55.09 -48.44 5.76
C LEU A 37 54.91 -49.96 5.88
N ILE A 38 53.93 -50.54 5.20
CA ILE A 38 53.65 -51.99 5.18
C ILE A 38 54.70 -52.74 4.34
N SER A 39 55.20 -52.16 3.25
CA SER A 39 56.21 -52.78 2.38
C SER A 39 57.61 -52.89 3.01
N GLY A 40 57.81 -52.38 4.23
CA GLY A 40 59.07 -52.49 4.98
C GLY A 40 60.22 -51.66 4.40
N GLU A 41 59.95 -50.79 3.42
CA GLU A 41 60.94 -49.95 2.75
C GLU A 41 61.47 -48.82 3.66
N VAL A 42 60.74 -48.51 4.74
CA VAL A 42 61.13 -47.54 5.76
C VAL A 42 61.75 -48.27 6.94
N GLN A 43 63.09 -48.33 6.98
CA GLN A 43 63.80 -48.76 8.19
C GLN A 43 63.41 -47.83 9.35
N PRO A 44 63.15 -48.36 10.56
CA PRO A 44 62.95 -47.49 11.71
C PRO A 44 64.22 -46.65 11.87
N LEU A 45 64.08 -45.32 11.92
CA LEU A 45 65.20 -44.42 12.15
C LEU A 45 65.95 -44.91 13.39
N ALA A 46 67.15 -45.47 13.21
CA ALA A 46 67.99 -45.97 14.28
C ALA A 46 68.64 -44.80 15.02
N SER A 47 67.84 -43.86 15.54
CA SER A 47 68.34 -42.80 16.40
C SER A 47 67.19 -42.13 17.16
N GLU A 48 66.76 -42.76 18.24
CA GLU A 48 66.71 -42.09 19.53
C GLU A 48 66.56 -43.15 20.61
N LYS A 49 67.61 -43.28 21.43
CA LYS A 49 67.55 -44.08 22.64
C LYS A 49 66.47 -43.47 23.54
N LEU A 50 65.41 -44.25 23.79
CA LEU A 50 64.43 -44.05 24.87
C LEU A 50 63.44 -42.87 24.73
N SER A 51 62.67 -42.77 23.63
CA SER A 51 61.51 -41.86 23.60
C SER A 51 60.17 -42.47 23.17
N ALA A 52 60.11 -43.74 22.75
CA ALA A 52 58.85 -44.37 22.34
C ALA A 52 58.38 -45.45 23.34
N ARG A 53 57.23 -45.22 24.00
CA ARG A 53 56.49 -46.25 24.77
C ARG A 53 55.92 -47.38 23.89
N ASN A 54 55.85 -47.18 22.57
CA ASN A 54 55.18 -48.09 21.64
C ASN A 54 56.19 -48.90 20.82
N LYS A 55 55.90 -50.18 20.62
CA LYS A 55 56.72 -51.15 19.87
C LYS A 55 56.98 -50.75 18.41
N TYR A 56 56.07 -49.99 17.80
CA TYR A 56 56.20 -49.50 16.42
C TYR A 56 55.85 -48.00 16.33
N PRO A 57 56.80 -47.09 16.59
CA PRO A 57 56.53 -45.66 16.58
C PRO A 57 56.11 -45.12 15.21
N SER A 58 56.63 -45.71 14.12
CA SER A 58 56.33 -45.35 12.74
C SER A 58 54.94 -45.77 12.25
N LEU A 59 54.26 -46.68 12.97
CA LEU A 59 52.92 -47.17 12.66
C LEU A 59 51.82 -46.49 13.52
N ASN A 60 52.19 -45.50 14.34
CA ASN A 60 51.23 -44.77 15.17
C ASN A 60 50.35 -43.83 14.33
N VAL A 61 49.11 -44.23 14.08
CA VAL A 61 48.10 -43.43 13.35
C VAL A 61 47.76 -42.11 14.08
N PHE A 62 47.93 -42.09 15.41
CA PHE A 62 47.59 -40.94 16.26
C PHE A 62 48.67 -39.85 16.32
N GLN A 63 49.81 -39.99 15.62
CA GLN A 63 50.86 -38.97 15.66
C GLN A 63 50.38 -37.60 15.12
N GLN A 64 49.42 -37.61 14.19
CA GLN A 64 48.88 -36.39 13.57
C GLN A 64 47.58 -35.89 14.21
N SER A 65 47.07 -36.56 15.26
CA SER A 65 45.79 -36.22 15.90
C SER A 65 45.77 -34.79 16.47
N GLY A 66 46.87 -34.34 17.08
CA GLY A 66 47.00 -32.99 17.62
C GLY A 66 46.98 -31.90 16.53
N LEU A 67 47.50 -32.19 15.34
CA LEU A 67 47.45 -31.25 14.21
C LEU A 67 46.03 -31.14 13.66
N MET A 68 45.31 -32.27 13.56
CA MET A 68 43.91 -32.30 13.12
C MET A 68 42.98 -31.57 14.08
N LEU A 69 43.17 -31.72 15.40
CA LEU A 69 42.40 -31.00 16.41
C LEU A 69 42.59 -29.48 16.27
N ARG A 70 43.84 -29.02 16.09
CA ARG A 70 44.15 -27.60 15.87
C ARG A 70 43.55 -27.07 14.58
N ALA A 71 43.64 -27.82 13.48
CA ALA A 71 43.05 -27.44 12.20
C ALA A 71 41.52 -27.34 12.27
N GLY A 72 40.85 -28.30 12.93
CA GLY A 72 39.41 -28.26 13.15
C GLY A 72 38.96 -27.05 13.97
N LEU A 73 39.71 -26.69 15.01
CA LEU A 73 39.44 -25.50 15.82
C LEU A 73 39.57 -24.21 15.00
N VAL A 74 40.60 -24.10 14.16
CA VAL A 74 40.76 -22.93 13.28
C VAL A 74 39.60 -22.83 12.28
N ILE A 75 39.19 -23.96 11.68
CA ILE A 75 38.08 -23.98 10.72
C ILE A 75 36.76 -23.59 11.38
N SER A 76 36.46 -24.09 12.59
CA SER A 76 35.22 -23.73 13.29
C SER A 76 35.20 -22.26 13.69
N LEU A 77 36.33 -21.71 14.14
CA LEU A 77 36.44 -20.30 14.50
C LEU A 77 36.25 -19.39 13.26
N LEU A 78 36.85 -19.76 12.13
CA LEU A 78 36.66 -19.05 10.86
C LEU A 78 35.20 -19.11 10.38
N MET A 79 34.52 -20.24 10.56
CA MET A 79 33.12 -20.38 10.21
C MET A 79 32.23 -19.46 11.04
N VAL A 80 32.48 -19.35 12.36
CA VAL A 80 31.73 -18.43 13.24
C VAL A 80 31.93 -16.97 12.81
N VAL A 81 33.17 -16.58 12.51
CA VAL A 81 33.47 -15.22 12.04
C VAL A 81 32.80 -14.93 10.70
N PHE A 82 32.80 -15.89 9.77
CA PHE A 82 32.14 -15.76 8.48
C PHE A 82 30.63 -15.57 8.63
N VAL A 83 29.98 -16.35 9.49
CA VAL A 83 28.54 -16.23 9.77
C VAL A 83 28.22 -14.87 10.40
N MET A 84 29.01 -14.40 11.37
CA MET A 84 28.80 -13.08 11.98
C MET A 84 28.99 -11.93 10.99
N ASN A 85 29.94 -12.05 10.06
CA ASN A 85 30.17 -11.02 9.04
C ASN A 85 29.11 -11.02 7.93
N TRP A 86 28.25 -12.04 7.89
CA TRP A 86 27.16 -12.14 6.94
C TRP A 86 25.84 -11.60 7.53
N THR A 87 25.92 -10.59 8.40
CA THR A 87 24.75 -9.79 8.73
C THR A 87 24.44 -8.83 7.57
N GLN A 88 23.30 -9.03 6.91
CA GLN A 88 22.80 -8.07 5.94
C GLN A 88 22.11 -6.93 6.70
N TYR A 89 22.56 -5.70 6.47
CA TYR A 89 21.87 -4.50 6.94
C TYR A 89 20.85 -4.09 5.87
N GLU A 90 19.57 -4.03 6.25
CA GLU A 90 18.56 -3.42 5.39
C GLU A 90 18.84 -1.90 5.30
N PRO A 91 18.79 -1.30 4.10
CA PRO A 91 18.98 0.14 3.98
C PRO A 91 17.89 0.87 4.77
N PRO A 92 18.21 1.95 5.50
CA PRO A 92 17.22 2.72 6.23
C PRO A 92 16.20 3.31 5.23
N VAL A 93 14.91 3.11 5.49
CA VAL A 93 13.85 3.79 4.74
C VAL A 93 13.79 5.23 5.24
N ILE A 94 14.13 6.18 4.38
CA ILE A 94 14.12 7.61 4.70
C ILE A 94 12.69 8.11 4.49
N ILE A 95 11.97 8.31 5.59
CA ILE A 95 10.65 8.93 5.60
C ILE A 95 10.87 10.42 5.92
N PRO A 96 10.46 11.36 5.06
CA PRO A 96 10.50 12.79 5.37
C PRO A 96 9.71 13.08 6.66
N GLU A 97 10.26 13.90 7.53
CA GLU A 97 9.65 14.24 8.84
C GLU A 97 8.26 14.86 8.68
N ASP A 98 8.03 15.61 7.59
CA ASP A 98 6.75 16.26 7.29
C ASP A 98 5.86 15.44 6.32
N ALA A 99 6.07 14.12 6.18
CA ALA A 99 5.35 13.32 5.18
C ALA A 99 3.83 13.22 5.41
N LEU A 100 3.36 13.44 6.65
CA LEU A 100 1.94 13.41 7.03
C LEU A 100 1.39 14.79 7.41
N ASP A 101 2.23 15.82 7.47
CA ASP A 101 1.73 17.16 7.71
C ASP A 101 1.01 17.62 6.45
N TRP A 102 -0.31 17.73 6.57
CA TRP A 102 -1.10 18.44 5.60
C TRP A 102 -0.67 19.90 5.69
N ASP A 103 -0.40 20.52 4.54
CA ASP A 103 -0.21 21.97 4.45
C ASP A 103 -1.55 22.66 4.76
N ASP A 104 -2.04 22.53 5.98
CA ASP A 104 -3.25 23.16 6.53
C ASP A 104 -2.95 24.63 6.83
N GLU A 105 -2.45 25.34 5.83
CA GLU A 105 -2.33 26.80 5.85
C GLU A 105 -2.54 27.34 4.44
N ILE A 106 -3.63 26.93 3.80
CA ILE A 106 -4.27 27.82 2.84
C ILE A 106 -5.00 28.85 3.72
N GLU A 107 -4.33 29.95 4.03
CA GLU A 107 -4.98 31.17 4.50
C GLU A 107 -5.98 31.53 3.39
N ILE A 108 -7.23 31.10 3.53
CA ILE A 108 -8.31 31.45 2.61
C ILE A 108 -8.47 32.95 2.79
N GLU A 109 -7.74 33.73 2.00
CA GLU A 109 -8.02 35.15 1.88
C GLU A 109 -9.51 35.25 1.55
N PRO A 110 -10.32 35.94 2.37
CA PRO A 110 -11.73 36.07 2.11
C PRO A 110 -11.87 36.55 0.66
N PRO A 111 -12.75 35.94 -0.14
CA PRO A 111 -12.90 36.31 -1.54
C PRO A 111 -13.06 37.83 -1.59
N ARG A 112 -12.26 38.52 -2.41
CA ARG A 112 -12.39 39.96 -2.61
C ARG A 112 -13.85 40.22 -2.96
N THR A 113 -14.62 40.75 -2.00
CA THR A 113 -16.02 41.11 -2.21
C THR A 113 -16.00 42.10 -3.35
N ALA A 114 -16.54 41.72 -4.51
CA ALA A 114 -16.70 42.64 -5.61
C ALA A 114 -17.48 43.84 -5.07
N GLU A 115 -16.90 45.03 -5.14
CA GLU A 115 -17.62 46.26 -4.79
C GLU A 115 -18.92 46.27 -5.60
N PRO A 116 -20.09 46.44 -4.96
CA PRO A 116 -21.36 46.41 -5.67
C PRO A 116 -21.32 47.47 -6.78
N PRO A 117 -21.77 47.15 -8.01
CA PRO A 117 -21.73 48.10 -9.10
C PRO A 117 -22.48 49.37 -8.71
N PRO A 118 -21.99 50.56 -9.12
CA PRO A 118 -22.63 51.81 -8.77
C PRO A 118 -24.11 51.79 -9.20
N PRO A 119 -25.02 52.33 -8.37
CA PRO A 119 -26.44 52.30 -8.67
C PRO A 119 -26.72 52.95 -10.03
N PRO A 120 -27.58 52.33 -10.87
CA PRO A 120 -27.90 52.88 -12.18
C PRO A 120 -28.52 54.29 -12.03
N PRO A 121 -28.23 55.20 -12.97
CA PRO A 121 -28.78 56.56 -12.93
C PRO A 121 -30.32 56.50 -12.95
N PRO A 122 -31.00 57.40 -12.22
CA PRO A 122 -32.46 57.41 -12.15
C PRO A 122 -33.06 57.58 -13.56
N PRO A 123 -34.13 56.82 -13.89
CA PRO A 123 -34.76 56.90 -15.20
C PRO A 123 -35.31 58.31 -15.46
N PRO A 124 -35.22 58.81 -16.71
CA PRO A 124 -35.79 60.10 -17.06
C PRO A 124 -37.31 60.10 -16.83
N PRO A 125 -37.89 61.22 -16.40
CA PRO A 125 -39.32 61.29 -16.12
C PRO A 125 -40.14 60.96 -17.38
N PRO A 126 -41.22 60.17 -17.25
CA PRO A 126 -42.03 59.76 -18.39
C PRO A 126 -42.73 60.97 -19.02
N VAL A 127 -42.59 61.09 -20.35
CA VAL A 127 -43.36 62.01 -21.18
C VAL A 127 -44.77 61.44 -21.31
N ILE A 128 -45.77 62.24 -20.94
CA ILE A 128 -47.19 61.87 -21.02
C ILE A 128 -47.60 61.94 -22.50
N GLU A 129 -47.89 60.80 -23.11
CA GLU A 129 -48.70 60.72 -24.32
C GLU A 129 -50.15 60.44 -23.91
N GLU A 130 -51.07 61.29 -24.36
CA GLU A 130 -52.49 61.22 -24.05
C GLU A 130 -53.13 60.02 -24.76
N VAL A 131 -53.70 59.10 -23.98
CA VAL A 131 -54.48 57.95 -24.47
C VAL A 131 -55.91 58.42 -24.78
N PRO A 132 -56.43 58.23 -26.00
CA PRO A 132 -57.84 58.52 -26.31
C PRO A 132 -58.79 57.56 -25.59
N GLU A 133 -59.91 58.09 -25.12
CA GLU A 133 -60.97 57.38 -24.40
C GLU A 133 -61.61 56.26 -25.26
N GLU A 134 -61.65 55.03 -24.74
CA GLU A 134 -62.47 53.94 -25.29
C GLU A 134 -63.85 53.90 -24.60
N GLU A 135 -64.85 53.70 -25.44
CA GLU A 135 -66.30 53.77 -25.23
C GLU A 135 -66.80 52.65 -24.29
N LEU A 136 -67.54 53.01 -23.23
CA LEU A 136 -68.18 52.09 -22.30
C LEU A 136 -69.36 51.37 -22.96
N VAL A 137 -69.34 50.04 -22.98
CA VAL A 137 -70.51 49.19 -23.28
C VAL A 137 -71.02 48.60 -21.97
N ASP A 138 -72.23 48.99 -21.58
CA ASP A 138 -72.97 48.43 -20.45
C ASP A 138 -73.48 47.02 -20.80
N GLU A 139 -73.11 46.00 -20.02
CA GLU A 139 -73.69 44.64 -20.10
C GLU A 139 -74.72 44.42 -18.97
N ASP A 140 -75.92 43.97 -19.36
CA ASP A 140 -77.08 43.71 -18.50
C ASP A 140 -76.85 42.60 -17.44
N PRO A 141 -77.52 42.67 -16.28
CA PRO A 141 -77.39 41.64 -15.22
C PRO A 141 -78.11 40.33 -15.57
N PRO A 142 -77.58 39.16 -15.18
CA PRO A 142 -78.20 37.86 -15.48
C PRO A 142 -79.45 37.58 -14.65
N GLU A 143 -80.48 37.01 -15.29
CA GLU A 143 -81.64 36.40 -14.64
C GLU A 143 -81.27 35.03 -14.02
N PHE A 144 -81.66 34.82 -12.77
CA PHE A 144 -81.49 33.54 -12.09
C PHE A 144 -82.69 32.62 -12.36
N LEU A 145 -82.43 31.43 -12.92
CA LEU A 145 -83.39 30.34 -13.03
C LEU A 145 -83.36 29.49 -11.75
N ASP A 146 -84.51 29.39 -11.12
CA ASP A 146 -84.85 28.61 -9.95
C ASP A 146 -84.99 27.12 -10.30
N MET A 147 -83.99 26.33 -9.88
CA MET A 147 -84.05 24.85 -9.91
C MET A 147 -84.54 24.34 -8.54
N SER A 148 -85.85 24.23 -8.36
CA SER A 148 -86.41 23.37 -7.32
C SER A 148 -86.43 21.92 -7.82
N VAL A 149 -85.75 21.04 -7.08
CA VAL A 149 -85.69 19.59 -7.35
C VAL A 149 -86.86 18.92 -6.67
N ASP A 150 -87.74 18.27 -7.45
CA ASP A 150 -88.79 17.42 -6.90
C ASP A 150 -88.23 16.02 -6.53
N GLU A 151 -88.68 15.56 -5.38
CA GLU A 151 -88.31 14.32 -4.71
C GLU A 151 -88.98 13.13 -5.40
N GLU A 152 -88.27 12.47 -6.34
CA GLU A 152 -88.32 11.02 -6.68
C GLU A 152 -87.71 10.77 -8.07
N THR A 153 -86.38 10.65 -8.15
CA THR A 153 -85.71 10.04 -9.31
C THR A 153 -84.69 9.01 -8.82
N PHE A 154 -85.04 7.73 -8.98
CA PHE A 154 -84.11 6.61 -8.80
C PHE A 154 -83.17 6.54 -10.02
N ILE A 155 -81.87 6.69 -9.78
CA ILE A 155 -80.82 6.53 -10.79
C ILE A 155 -80.32 5.09 -10.71
N GLU A 156 -80.59 4.27 -11.73
CA GLU A 156 -79.94 2.96 -11.89
C GLU A 156 -78.49 3.17 -12.36
N ILE A 157 -77.53 2.85 -11.50
CA ILE A 157 -76.09 2.94 -11.79
C ILE A 157 -75.69 1.72 -12.65
N PRO A 158 -75.12 1.91 -13.85
CA PRO A 158 -74.56 0.80 -14.63
C PRO A 158 -73.36 0.18 -13.89
N PRO A 159 -73.12 -1.13 -13.98
CA PRO A 159 -71.96 -1.75 -13.33
C PRO A 159 -70.66 -1.18 -13.90
N GLU A 160 -69.81 -0.72 -13.00
CA GLU A 160 -68.51 -0.11 -13.27
C GLU A 160 -67.58 -1.11 -13.97
N PRO A 161 -66.89 -0.74 -15.08
CA PRO A 161 -65.98 -1.63 -15.74
C PRO A 161 -64.80 -1.96 -14.81
N GLU A 162 -64.50 -3.25 -14.64
CA GLU A 162 -63.38 -3.70 -13.82
C GLU A 162 -62.07 -3.05 -14.29
N ALA A 163 -61.42 -2.30 -13.39
CA ALA A 163 -60.16 -1.64 -13.67
C ALA A 163 -59.10 -2.68 -14.08
N PRO A 164 -58.27 -2.40 -15.10
CA PRO A 164 -57.17 -3.29 -15.46
C PRO A 164 -56.22 -3.49 -14.26
N PRO A 165 -55.63 -4.69 -14.12
CA PRO A 165 -54.77 -4.99 -12.99
C PRO A 165 -53.61 -3.99 -12.90
N PRO A 166 -53.23 -3.55 -11.69
CA PRO A 166 -52.16 -2.58 -11.51
C PRO A 166 -50.87 -3.13 -12.13
N PRO A 167 -50.08 -2.28 -12.83
CA PRO A 167 -48.81 -2.70 -13.40
C PRO A 167 -47.90 -3.26 -12.29
N PRO A 168 -47.10 -4.29 -12.59
CA PRO A 168 -46.18 -4.87 -11.61
C PRO A 168 -45.25 -3.79 -11.04
N PRO A 169 -44.93 -3.84 -9.74
CA PRO A 169 -44.06 -2.85 -9.11
C PRO A 169 -42.71 -2.81 -9.86
N PRO A 170 -42.17 -1.59 -10.10
CA PRO A 170 -40.88 -1.44 -10.75
C PRO A 170 -39.81 -2.24 -9.97
N PRO A 171 -38.83 -2.85 -10.67
CA PRO A 171 -37.72 -3.53 -10.02
C PRO A 171 -37.07 -2.60 -8.99
N PRO A 172 -36.66 -3.11 -7.81
CA PRO A 172 -35.94 -2.30 -6.83
C PRO A 172 -34.71 -1.67 -7.48
N GLU A 173 -34.55 -0.35 -7.31
CA GLU A 173 -33.36 0.36 -7.78
C GLU A 173 -32.10 -0.28 -7.18
N PRO A 174 -31.01 -0.43 -7.96
CA PRO A 174 -29.78 -0.99 -7.44
C PRO A 174 -29.27 -0.13 -6.27
N GLU A 175 -28.99 -0.76 -5.13
CA GLU A 175 -28.37 -0.10 -3.99
C GLU A 175 -26.98 0.40 -4.42
N VAL A 176 -26.85 1.70 -4.66
CA VAL A 176 -25.56 2.34 -4.92
C VAL A 176 -24.85 2.45 -3.57
N GLU A 177 -23.74 1.75 -3.41
CA GLU A 177 -22.92 1.86 -2.21
C GLU A 177 -22.42 3.31 -2.06
N GLU A 178 -22.90 4.00 -1.02
CA GLU A 178 -22.48 5.36 -0.72
C GLU A 178 -21.01 5.36 -0.27
N ILE A 179 -20.15 6.06 -1.00
CA ILE A 179 -18.75 6.25 -0.63
C ILE A 179 -18.68 7.37 0.41
N PHE A 180 -18.29 7.03 1.64
CA PHE A 180 -18.16 8.00 2.72
C PHE A 180 -16.81 8.72 2.66
N GLN A 181 -16.79 10.03 2.89
CA GLN A 181 -15.55 10.80 3.00
C GLN A 181 -15.09 10.98 4.45
N VAL A 182 -16.04 11.00 5.38
CA VAL A 182 -15.78 11.19 6.82
C VAL A 182 -16.52 10.10 7.58
N VAL A 183 -15.76 9.32 8.34
CA VAL A 183 -16.29 8.20 9.14
C VAL A 183 -15.73 8.21 10.56
N GLU A 184 -16.41 7.52 11.48
CA GLU A 184 -16.00 7.36 12.88
C GLU A 184 -14.63 6.68 12.99
N GLN A 185 -14.38 5.63 12.19
CA GLN A 185 -13.09 4.96 12.12
C GLN A 185 -12.61 4.93 10.68
N MET A 186 -11.52 5.64 10.40
CA MET A 186 -10.90 5.63 9.07
C MET A 186 -10.30 4.26 8.74
N PRO A 187 -10.21 3.91 7.45
CA PRO A 187 -9.46 2.74 7.01
C PRO A 187 -8.02 2.77 7.51
N ARG A 188 -7.45 1.60 7.82
CA ARG A 188 -6.07 1.47 8.30
C ARG A 188 -5.27 0.51 7.44
N PHE A 189 -4.00 0.85 7.24
CA PHE A 189 -3.03 -0.03 6.59
C PHE A 189 -2.75 -1.27 7.46
N PRO A 190 -2.54 -2.46 6.87
CA PRO A 190 -2.27 -3.69 7.62
C PRO A 190 -0.99 -3.63 8.47
N GLY A 191 -0.92 -4.47 9.50
CA GLY A 191 0.28 -4.70 10.32
C GLY A 191 0.23 -4.17 11.76
N CYS A 192 -0.77 -3.39 12.14
CA CYS A 192 -0.94 -2.85 13.50
C CYS A 192 -2.22 -3.31 14.22
N GLU A 193 -2.85 -4.39 13.75
CA GLU A 193 -4.14 -4.87 14.30
C GLU A 193 -3.98 -5.46 15.71
N ASP A 194 -2.91 -6.23 15.93
CA ASP A 194 -2.61 -6.95 17.17
C ASP A 194 -2.08 -6.06 18.32
N MET A 195 -1.81 -4.78 18.05
CA MET A 195 -1.35 -3.86 19.07
C MET A 195 -2.47 -3.61 20.11
N ALA A 196 -2.14 -3.69 21.40
CA ALA A 196 -3.03 -3.26 22.47
C ALA A 196 -2.94 -1.73 22.58
N GLY A 197 -4.07 -1.03 22.40
CA GLY A 197 -4.10 0.44 22.40
C GLY A 197 -5.45 1.03 21.99
N SER A 198 -5.57 2.36 22.08
CA SER A 198 -6.70 3.12 21.55
C SER A 198 -6.78 3.04 20.01
N ASN A 199 -7.94 3.34 19.42
CA ASN A 199 -8.07 3.37 17.97
C ASN A 199 -7.13 4.39 17.30
N ASP A 200 -6.84 5.50 17.99
CA ASP A 200 -5.95 6.55 17.50
C ASP A 200 -4.48 6.10 17.47
N GLU A 201 -4.04 5.34 18.48
CA GLU A 201 -2.68 4.77 18.53
C GLU A 201 -2.48 3.72 17.42
N LYS A 202 -3.51 2.89 17.20
CA LYS A 202 -3.52 1.93 16.08
C LYS A 202 -3.49 2.63 14.73
N LYS A 203 -4.17 3.77 14.60
CA LYS A 203 -4.14 4.61 13.39
C LYS A 203 -2.73 5.15 13.15
N ALA A 204 -2.12 5.78 14.15
CA ALA A 204 -0.75 6.31 14.02
C ALA A 204 0.29 5.23 13.64
N CYS A 205 0.18 4.04 14.22
CA CYS A 205 1.02 2.89 13.85
C CYS A 205 0.79 2.47 12.39
N ALA A 206 -0.47 2.36 11.96
CA ALA A 206 -0.82 1.99 10.60
C ALA A 206 -0.32 3.04 9.59
N ASP A 207 -0.43 4.33 9.92
CA ASP A 207 0.06 5.43 9.09
C ASP A 207 1.59 5.33 8.93
N GLN A 208 2.33 5.06 10.01
CA GLN A 208 3.78 4.85 9.94
C GLN A 208 4.16 3.65 9.05
N LYS A 209 3.46 2.52 9.19
CA LYS A 209 3.70 1.31 8.38
C LYS A 209 3.38 1.53 6.91
N MET A 210 2.33 2.29 6.62
CA MET A 210 1.96 2.69 5.28
C MET A 210 3.08 3.52 4.63
N LEU A 211 3.59 4.53 5.32
CA LEU A 211 4.71 5.35 4.82
C LEU A 211 5.96 4.50 4.58
N GLU A 212 6.30 3.62 5.52
CA GLU A 212 7.43 2.69 5.38
C GLU A 212 7.29 1.86 4.10
N PHE A 213 6.10 1.32 3.83
CA PHE A 213 5.82 0.58 2.61
C PHE A 213 5.96 1.46 1.35
N ILE A 214 5.42 2.67 1.38
CA ILE A 214 5.47 3.61 0.24
C ILE A 214 6.92 3.95 -0.07
N TYR A 215 7.67 4.49 0.89
CA TYR A 215 9.04 4.94 0.67
C TYR A 215 10.02 3.80 0.36
N ARG A 216 9.73 2.57 0.80
CA ARG A 216 10.49 1.38 0.40
C ARG A 216 10.27 0.99 -1.07
N ASN A 217 9.07 1.22 -1.60
CA ASN A 217 8.70 0.78 -2.94
C ASN A 217 8.73 1.88 -4.00
N ILE A 218 8.72 3.15 -3.59
CA ILE A 218 8.71 4.31 -4.47
C ILE A 218 10.07 4.50 -5.13
N ARG A 219 10.05 4.85 -6.42
CA ARG A 219 11.27 5.11 -7.19
C ARG A 219 11.19 6.51 -7.78
N TYR A 220 12.10 7.37 -7.37
CA TYR A 220 12.18 8.71 -7.93
C TYR A 220 12.45 8.64 -9.45
N PRO A 221 11.53 9.11 -10.32
CA PRO A 221 11.71 9.03 -11.76
C PRO A 221 12.95 9.83 -12.22
N ALA A 222 13.69 9.30 -13.21
CA ALA A 222 14.90 9.96 -13.72
C ALA A 222 14.61 11.38 -14.25
N ILE A 223 13.48 11.55 -14.95
CA ILE A 223 13.05 12.83 -15.52
C ILE A 223 12.79 13.87 -14.41
N ALA A 224 12.12 13.47 -13.32
CA ALA A 224 11.89 14.36 -12.19
C ALA A 224 13.21 14.73 -11.51
N ARG A 225 14.15 13.78 -11.39
CA ARG A 225 15.45 14.02 -10.76
C ARG A 225 16.36 14.93 -11.57
N GLU A 226 16.40 14.76 -12.88
CA GLU A 226 17.20 15.60 -13.80
C GLU A 226 16.69 17.04 -13.85
N ASN A 227 15.37 17.22 -13.75
CA ASN A 227 14.74 18.54 -13.77
C ASN A 227 14.59 19.20 -12.38
N GLY A 228 15.03 18.53 -11.32
CA GLY A 228 14.95 19.07 -9.96
C GLY A 228 13.51 19.23 -9.43
N ILE A 229 12.57 18.37 -9.83
CA ILE A 229 11.13 18.52 -9.54
C ILE A 229 10.77 17.93 -8.18
N GLU A 230 10.62 18.78 -7.17
CA GLU A 230 10.20 18.37 -5.82
C GLU A 230 8.76 18.78 -5.51
N GLY A 231 8.16 18.11 -4.52
CA GLY A 231 6.87 18.49 -3.97
C GLY A 231 6.02 17.30 -3.55
N THR A 232 4.75 17.56 -3.27
CA THR A 232 3.81 16.57 -2.76
C THR A 232 2.77 16.20 -3.81
N VAL A 233 2.69 14.91 -4.13
CA VAL A 233 1.66 14.32 -4.98
C VAL A 233 0.53 13.83 -4.08
N VAL A 234 -0.72 14.09 -4.45
CA VAL A 234 -1.88 13.61 -3.68
C VAL A 234 -2.67 12.64 -4.54
N ILE A 235 -2.83 11.42 -4.03
CA ILE A 235 -3.62 10.35 -4.66
C ILE A 235 -4.87 10.15 -3.84
N SER A 236 -6.01 10.05 -4.50
CA SER A 236 -7.28 9.66 -3.90
C SER A 236 -7.67 8.28 -4.38
N PHE A 237 -8.12 7.43 -3.47
CA PHE A 237 -8.61 6.09 -3.79
C PHE A 237 -9.72 5.71 -2.81
N VAL A 238 -10.49 4.68 -3.14
CA VAL A 238 -11.57 4.19 -2.29
C VAL A 238 -11.12 2.88 -1.65
N VAL A 239 -11.21 2.78 -0.33
CA VAL A 239 -11.04 1.51 0.39
C VAL A 239 -12.42 0.92 0.60
N ASP A 240 -12.67 -0.21 -0.04
CA ASP A 240 -13.92 -0.95 0.05
C ASP A 240 -14.12 -1.56 1.45
N SER A 241 -15.36 -1.94 1.76
CA SER A 241 -15.76 -2.72 2.93
C SER A 241 -14.96 -4.02 3.11
N ASP A 242 -14.45 -4.61 2.02
CA ASP A 242 -13.57 -5.79 2.00
C ASP A 242 -12.07 -5.48 2.21
N GLY A 243 -11.71 -4.21 2.34
CA GLY A 243 -10.31 -3.76 2.51
C GLY A 243 -9.49 -3.76 1.23
N VAL A 244 -10.14 -3.73 0.07
CA VAL A 244 -9.52 -3.65 -1.26
C VAL A 244 -9.54 -2.21 -1.74
N ILE A 245 -8.45 -1.75 -2.35
CA ILE A 245 -8.38 -0.41 -2.94
C ILE A 245 -9.02 -0.43 -4.34
N GLN A 246 -9.99 0.45 -4.55
CA GLN A 246 -10.67 0.70 -5.82
C GLN A 246 -10.42 2.15 -6.30
N ASP A 247 -10.53 2.34 -7.62
CA ASP A 247 -10.47 3.64 -8.31
C ASP A 247 -9.37 4.62 -7.87
N PRO A 248 -8.08 4.22 -7.88
CA PRO A 248 -6.99 5.13 -7.58
C PRO A 248 -6.85 6.21 -8.66
N ARG A 249 -6.97 7.47 -8.24
CA ARG A 249 -6.89 8.67 -9.08
C ARG A 249 -5.87 9.67 -8.53
N ILE A 250 -5.18 10.36 -9.43
CA ILE A 250 -4.24 11.43 -9.06
C ILE A 250 -5.06 12.72 -8.92
N VAL A 251 -5.06 13.32 -7.72
CA VAL A 251 -5.76 14.59 -7.45
C VAL A 251 -4.81 15.77 -7.65
N ARG A 252 -3.57 15.63 -7.18
CA ARG A 252 -2.51 16.63 -7.35
C ARG A 252 -1.25 15.94 -7.84
N ASP A 253 -0.68 16.45 -8.93
CA ASP A 253 0.57 15.95 -9.51
C ASP A 253 1.61 17.08 -9.55
N ILE A 254 2.87 16.73 -9.30
CA ILE A 254 4.03 17.63 -9.43
C ILE A 254 4.68 17.51 -10.81
N GLY A 255 4.33 16.48 -11.59
CA GLY A 255 4.88 16.22 -12.91
C GLY A 255 6.12 15.32 -12.88
N GLY A 256 6.83 15.23 -14.01
CA GLY A 256 8.08 14.46 -14.12
C GLY A 256 7.95 12.93 -13.99
N GLY A 257 6.72 12.39 -13.99
CA GLY A 257 6.45 10.96 -13.80
C GLY A 257 6.13 10.57 -12.35
N CYS A 258 6.15 11.52 -11.40
CA CYS A 258 5.97 11.24 -9.97
C CYS A 258 4.54 10.77 -9.65
N GLY A 259 3.52 11.37 -10.26
CA GLY A 259 2.14 10.92 -10.13
C GLY A 259 1.91 9.47 -10.57
N GLN A 260 2.46 9.07 -11.72
CA GLN A 260 2.32 7.69 -12.22
C GLN A 260 3.06 6.68 -11.33
N GLU A 261 4.22 7.06 -10.80
CA GLU A 261 4.97 6.20 -9.89
C GLU A 261 4.22 6.02 -8.55
N ALA A 262 3.68 7.10 -7.99
CA ALA A 262 2.90 7.01 -6.77
C ALA A 262 1.63 6.16 -6.98
N LEU A 263 0.95 6.29 -8.13
CA LEU A 263 -0.19 5.45 -8.51
C LEU A 263 0.22 3.96 -8.63
N ARG A 264 1.41 3.68 -9.18
CA ARG A 264 1.97 2.32 -9.24
C ARG A 264 2.15 1.73 -7.84
N VAL A 265 2.65 2.51 -6.89
CA VAL A 265 2.85 2.05 -5.50
C VAL A 265 1.53 1.80 -4.80
N VAL A 266 0.51 2.65 -4.98
CA VAL A 266 -0.85 2.40 -4.46
C VAL A 266 -1.44 1.12 -5.03
N ASN A 267 -1.29 0.88 -6.34
CA ASN A 267 -1.72 -0.39 -6.95
C ASN A 267 -0.97 -1.61 -6.43
N LEU A 268 0.31 -1.46 -6.02
CA LEU A 268 1.05 -2.55 -5.38
C LEU A 268 0.48 -2.93 -4.02
N MET A 269 -0.18 -2.01 -3.31
CA MET A 269 -0.77 -2.30 -2.00
C MET A 269 -1.86 -3.38 -2.09
N ASN A 270 -2.60 -3.43 -3.21
CA ASN A 270 -3.59 -4.48 -3.46
C ASN A 270 -2.98 -5.88 -3.65
N ASN A 271 -1.69 -5.97 -4.02
CA ASN A 271 -0.99 -7.24 -4.23
C ASN A 271 -0.35 -7.78 -2.95
N MET A 272 -0.52 -7.10 -1.82
CA MET A 272 -0.01 -7.57 -0.53
C MET A 272 -0.83 -8.75 -0.01
N PRO A 273 -0.23 -9.63 0.82
CA PRO A 273 -0.95 -10.76 1.41
C PRO A 273 -1.99 -10.31 2.44
N GLU A 274 -1.76 -9.17 3.09
CA GLU A 274 -2.65 -8.58 4.08
C GLU A 274 -3.50 -7.48 3.45
N ARG A 275 -4.79 -7.44 3.80
CA ARG A 275 -5.75 -6.46 3.30
C ARG A 275 -5.84 -5.26 4.24
N TRP A 276 -6.36 -4.15 3.75
CA TRP A 276 -6.63 -2.99 4.60
C TRP A 276 -7.74 -3.30 5.60
N THR A 277 -7.63 -2.73 6.81
CA THR A 277 -8.78 -2.70 7.71
C THR A 277 -9.77 -1.67 7.14
N PRO A 278 -11.02 -2.05 6.81
CA PRO A 278 -12.00 -1.14 6.24
C PRO A 278 -12.42 -0.07 7.24
N GLY A 279 -12.92 1.05 6.72
CA GLY A 279 -13.54 2.07 7.54
C GLY A 279 -14.79 1.53 8.22
N ARG A 280 -15.07 2.01 9.44
CA ARG A 280 -16.28 1.64 10.18
C ARG A 280 -17.12 2.84 10.51
N GLN A 281 -18.41 2.73 10.21
CA GLN A 281 -19.43 3.72 10.55
C GLN A 281 -20.58 3.02 11.28
N ARG A 282 -20.94 3.46 12.49
CA ARG A 282 -22.03 2.84 13.28
C ARG A 282 -21.85 1.32 13.45
N GLY A 283 -20.61 0.87 13.58
CA GLY A 283 -20.24 -0.54 13.74
C GLY A 283 -20.31 -1.40 12.46
N ARG A 284 -20.64 -0.84 11.29
CA ARG A 284 -20.63 -1.54 9.99
C ARG A 284 -19.39 -1.14 9.18
N ALA A 285 -18.84 -2.09 8.42
CA ALA A 285 -17.79 -1.79 7.45
C ALA A 285 -18.41 -1.02 6.28
N VAL A 286 -17.75 0.05 5.85
CA VAL A 286 -18.23 0.92 4.77
C VAL A 286 -17.09 1.30 3.84
N SER A 287 -17.42 1.59 2.59
CA SER A 287 -16.49 2.05 1.57
C SER A 287 -16.13 3.52 1.83
N VAL A 288 -14.84 3.80 1.98
CA VAL A 288 -14.36 5.14 2.37
C VAL A 288 -13.35 5.68 1.36
N GLN A 289 -13.53 6.93 0.96
CA GLN A 289 -12.54 7.63 0.15
C GLN A 289 -11.36 8.08 1.03
N PHE A 290 -10.15 7.68 0.67
CA PHE A 290 -8.91 8.03 1.34
C PHE A 290 -8.03 8.88 0.42
N ASN A 291 -7.40 9.91 0.99
CA ASN A 291 -6.46 10.78 0.28
C ASN A 291 -5.08 10.62 0.90
N LEU A 292 -4.12 10.19 0.09
CA LEU A 292 -2.75 9.91 0.48
C LEU A 292 -1.80 10.97 -0.10
N PRO A 293 -1.19 11.83 0.72
CA PRO A 293 -0.09 12.69 0.31
C PRO A 293 1.21 11.87 0.24
N VAL A 294 1.98 12.03 -0.83
CA VAL A 294 3.29 11.40 -1.03
C VAL A 294 4.29 12.50 -1.41
N ARG A 295 5.29 12.72 -0.55
CA ARG A 295 6.29 13.77 -0.74
C ARG A 295 7.52 13.25 -1.48
N PHE A 296 7.89 13.91 -2.57
CA PHE A 296 9.11 13.67 -3.32
C PHE A 296 10.12 14.77 -3.02
N THR A 297 11.23 14.41 -2.38
CA THR A 297 12.36 15.29 -2.09
C THR A 297 13.63 14.74 -2.75
N LEU A 298 14.41 15.60 -3.40
CA LEU A 298 15.74 15.21 -3.87
C LEU A 298 16.66 15.12 -2.65
N GLN A 299 17.56 14.15 -2.70
CA GLN A 299 18.60 13.94 -1.70
C GLN A 299 19.92 14.49 -2.20
#